data_AF-A0A4S8IA73-F1
#
_entry.id   AF-A0A4S8IA73-F1
#
_cell.length_a   1.000
_cell.length_b   1.000
_cell.length_c   1.000
_cell.angle_alpha   90.00
_cell.angle_beta   90.00
_cell.angle_gamma   90.00
#
_symmetry.space_group_name_H-M   'P 1'
#
loop_
_entity.id
_entity.type
_entity.pdbx_description
1 polymer ?
#
loop_
_entity_poly.entity_id
_entity_poly.type
_entity_poly.pdbx_seq_one_letter_code
_entity_poly.pdbx_strand_id
1 'polypeptide(L)'
;MFLPPSSISSYCSSSFLHGPFLFSFFIFLSKTSTFDTVANFAIVEMQSAYLPATTDSIAQALEAKDHAESISLLYRVLENPSSSSEAMHIKEQAILNLTDLLTQEKKAEDLRGLLTQLRPFFSLIPKAKTAKIVRGIMDAVAKIPGTSDLQISLCKEMVEWTRAEKRTFLRQRVEARLAGLLMENEEYSEALMLLSGLIKEVRRLDDKLLLVDIVILESKLHFSLRNLPKAKAALTAARTAANAIYVPPAQQGTIDLQSGILHAEEKDYKTAYSYFFEAFEAFNALEDPRAIFSLKYMLLCKIMVNQADDVASIIASKAGLQYLGPDLDAMKAVADAHSKRSLKSFETALRDYRAQLEEDPIVHRHLSSLYNTLLEQNLCRLIEPYSRVEIVHIAEMIELPVDHVEKKLSQMVLDRKFAGILDQGAGSLIIFDDPKADSIFPATLETVTNVGKVVDSLYVRSSRIMA
;
A
#
# COMPACT_ATOMS: atom_id res chain seq x y z
N MET A 1 24.09 -30.62 -34.34
CA MET A 1 25.43 -31.14 -34.01
C MET A 1 25.34 -31.66 -32.58
N PHE A 2 25.44 -32.98 -32.45
CA PHE A 2 25.08 -33.78 -31.29
C PHE A 2 26.17 -33.74 -30.21
N LEU A 3 25.77 -33.47 -28.96
CA LEU A 3 26.07 -34.23 -27.72
C LEU A 3 27.55 -34.37 -27.23
N PRO A 4 27.79 -34.74 -25.94
CA PRO A 4 28.64 -33.98 -25.01
C PRO A 4 29.85 -34.78 -24.42
N PRO A 5 29.97 -35.05 -23.09
CA PRO A 5 30.87 -34.41 -22.11
C PRO A 5 31.88 -35.40 -21.47
N SER A 6 32.42 -35.05 -20.29
CA SER A 6 33.12 -35.91 -19.29
C SER A 6 34.61 -36.19 -19.59
N SER A 7 35.56 -36.38 -18.67
CA SER A 7 35.70 -36.29 -17.21
C SER A 7 37.13 -36.82 -16.85
N ILE A 8 37.64 -36.50 -15.65
CA ILE A 8 38.58 -37.33 -14.83
C ILE A 8 40.11 -37.30 -15.12
N SER A 9 40.80 -36.71 -14.12
CA SER A 9 41.94 -37.17 -13.29
C SER A 9 43.35 -37.51 -13.83
N SER A 10 44.31 -36.88 -13.13
CA SER A 10 45.46 -37.47 -12.41
C SER A 10 46.69 -37.99 -13.18
N TYR A 11 47.82 -37.97 -12.45
CA TYR A 11 49.21 -38.32 -12.78
C TYR A 11 50.01 -37.13 -13.35
N CYS A 12 51.21 -36.76 -12.85
CA CYS A 12 52.15 -37.45 -11.97
C CYS A 12 53.19 -36.46 -11.41
N SER A 13 53.62 -36.70 -10.16
CA SER A 13 55.02 -36.71 -9.65
C SER A 13 55.93 -35.48 -9.84
N SER A 14 56.92 -35.14 -9.01
CA SER A 14 57.40 -35.47 -7.64
C SER A 14 58.77 -34.77 -7.51
N SER A 15 59.10 -34.13 -6.38
CA SER A 15 60.46 -33.92 -5.80
C SER A 15 60.32 -32.98 -4.58
N PHE A 16 60.32 -33.44 -3.31
CA PHE A 16 61.48 -33.63 -2.42
C PHE A 16 62.45 -32.43 -2.41
N LEU A 17 62.80 -31.75 -1.31
CA LEU A 17 63.32 -32.26 -0.03
C LEU A 17 63.18 -31.26 1.16
N HIS A 18 62.88 -31.84 2.33
CA HIS A 18 63.44 -31.61 3.69
C HIS A 18 63.43 -30.21 4.37
N GLY A 19 62.55 -30.03 5.37
CA GLY A 19 62.79 -30.50 6.75
C GLY A 19 63.30 -29.47 7.82
N PRO A 20 62.95 -29.63 9.12
CA PRO A 20 62.70 -28.53 10.07
C PRO A 20 63.55 -28.56 11.37
N PHE A 21 63.65 -27.45 12.12
CA PHE A 21 64.10 -27.39 13.55
C PHE A 21 63.52 -26.14 14.23
N LEU A 22 62.52 -26.22 15.13
CA LEU A 22 62.59 -26.43 16.60
C LEU A 22 63.29 -25.33 17.43
N PHE A 23 62.44 -24.61 18.21
CA PHE A 23 62.53 -24.29 19.64
C PHE A 23 63.69 -23.47 20.25
N SER A 24 63.28 -22.58 21.18
CA SER A 24 64.03 -21.96 22.29
C SER A 24 65.03 -20.85 21.96
N PHE A 25 64.78 -19.64 22.50
CA PHE A 25 65.72 -18.99 23.42
C PHE A 25 65.03 -17.88 24.23
N PHE A 26 64.92 -18.10 25.53
CA PHE A 26 64.55 -17.13 26.56
C PHE A 26 65.87 -16.78 27.30
N ILE A 27 66.00 -15.54 27.79
CA ILE A 27 66.87 -15.09 28.90
C ILE A 27 68.26 -14.48 28.58
N PHE A 28 68.41 -13.25 29.10
CA PHE A 28 69.60 -12.50 29.57
C PHE A 28 70.40 -11.58 28.61
N LEU A 29 70.24 -10.27 28.82
CA LEU A 29 71.35 -9.45 29.32
C LEU A 29 70.83 -8.25 30.12
N SER A 30 71.59 -7.92 31.17
CA SER A 30 71.21 -7.10 32.32
C SER A 30 72.00 -5.78 32.33
N LYS A 31 71.35 -4.76 32.90
CA LYS A 31 71.89 -3.67 33.75
C LYS A 31 72.50 -2.38 33.15
N THR A 32 71.93 -1.28 33.66
CA THR A 32 72.46 0.03 34.13
C THR A 32 71.86 1.21 33.35
N SER A 33 71.42 2.35 33.90
CA SER A 33 71.23 2.90 35.25
C SER A 33 70.47 4.24 35.07
N THR A 34 69.66 4.63 36.07
CA THR A 34 69.24 6.01 36.42
C THR A 34 68.43 6.85 35.42
N PHE A 35 67.14 7.07 35.70
CA PHE A 35 66.62 8.36 36.24
C PHE A 35 65.10 8.26 36.47
N ASP A 36 64.69 8.36 37.74
CA ASP A 36 63.31 8.63 38.14
C ASP A 36 62.92 10.07 37.78
N THR A 37 61.61 10.26 37.59
CA THR A 37 60.90 11.55 37.67
C THR A 37 60.97 12.51 36.47
N VAL A 38 60.39 12.09 35.34
CA VAL A 38 59.37 12.91 34.64
C VAL A 38 58.22 11.98 34.24
N ALA A 39 57.53 11.47 35.25
CA ALA A 39 56.22 10.86 35.09
C ALA A 39 55.20 12.00 34.89
N ASN A 40 55.01 12.41 33.63
CA ASN A 40 53.81 13.06 33.11
C ASN A 40 54.11 13.47 31.66
N PHE A 41 53.23 13.05 30.75
CA PHE A 41 53.29 13.20 29.30
C PHE A 41 54.13 12.14 28.55
N ALA A 42 53.43 11.44 27.64
CA ALA A 42 53.97 10.69 26.51
C ALA A 42 54.44 9.24 26.72
N ILE A 43 53.56 8.33 27.17
CA ILE A 43 53.44 6.93 26.69
C ILE A 43 51.98 6.54 27.01
N VAL A 44 51.04 6.39 26.07
CA VAL A 44 50.87 5.26 25.15
C VAL A 44 50.17 5.75 23.88
N GLU A 45 50.95 6.02 22.83
CA GLU A 45 50.52 5.76 21.46
C GLU A 45 50.72 4.27 21.20
N MET A 46 49.71 3.47 21.50
CA MET A 46 49.52 2.16 20.87
C MET A 46 48.23 2.28 20.08
N GLN A 47 48.31 1.94 18.79
CA GLN A 47 47.16 1.72 17.91
C GLN A 47 46.12 0.86 18.63
N SER A 48 45.04 1.46 19.14
CA SER A 48 43.91 0.73 19.69
C SER A 48 42.99 0.34 18.55
N ALA A 49 42.78 -0.96 18.36
CA ALA A 49 41.84 -1.52 17.39
C ALA A 49 40.36 -1.22 17.74
N TYR A 50 40.10 -0.43 18.77
CA TYR A 50 38.78 -0.12 19.33
C TYR A 50 38.81 1.29 19.94
N LEU A 51 37.70 2.02 19.81
CA LEU A 51 37.51 3.36 20.40
C LEU A 51 36.64 3.25 21.64
N PRO A 52 37.04 3.64 22.85
CA PRO A 52 36.23 3.44 24.05
C PRO A 52 34.80 3.99 23.84
N ALA A 53 33.79 3.19 24.22
CA ALA A 53 32.39 3.58 24.16
C ALA A 53 32.10 4.69 25.21
N THR A 54 32.54 5.91 24.91
CA THR A 54 32.28 7.14 25.68
C THR A 54 31.49 8.13 24.83
N THR A 55 30.73 9.02 25.48
CA THR A 55 29.95 10.07 24.81
C THR A 55 30.83 10.95 23.89
N ASP A 56 32.10 11.12 24.26
CA ASP A 56 33.09 11.88 23.48
C ASP A 56 33.46 11.21 22.15
N SER A 57 33.44 9.87 22.07
CA SER A 57 33.69 9.12 20.83
C SER A 57 32.54 9.24 19.83
N ILE A 58 31.30 9.36 20.34
CA ILE A 58 30.11 9.63 19.51
C ILE A 58 30.14 11.08 19.02
N ALA A 59 30.54 12.03 19.87
CA ALA A 59 30.69 13.43 19.50
C ALA A 59 31.76 13.62 18.42
N GLN A 60 32.92 12.97 18.55
CA GLN A 60 33.97 12.98 17.52
C GLN A 60 33.52 12.36 16.19
N ALA A 61 32.69 11.32 16.22
CA ALA A 61 32.13 10.73 15.00
C ALA A 61 31.06 11.62 14.34
N LEU A 62 30.35 12.44 15.11
CA LEU A 62 29.37 13.42 14.59
C LEU A 62 30.02 14.74 14.12
N GLU A 63 31.19 15.10 14.66
CA GLU A 63 31.96 16.30 14.30
C GLU A 63 32.90 16.13 13.09
N ALA A 64 33.12 14.89 12.64
CA ALA A 64 33.92 14.63 11.44
C ALA A 64 33.20 15.12 10.17
N LYS A 65 33.93 15.85 9.30
CA LYS A 65 33.40 16.48 8.09
C LYS A 65 33.08 15.50 6.96
N ASP A 66 33.61 14.29 7.00
CA ASP A 66 33.39 13.24 5.99
C ASP A 66 32.58 12.08 6.57
N HIS A 67 31.42 11.79 5.98
CA HIS A 67 30.53 10.71 6.41
C HIS A 67 31.21 9.33 6.40
N ALA A 68 32.20 9.10 5.53
CA ALA A 68 32.96 7.86 5.46
C ALA A 68 33.86 7.63 6.68
N GLU A 69 34.46 8.69 7.23
CA GLU A 69 35.27 8.61 8.45
C GLU A 69 34.38 8.37 9.67
N SER A 70 33.25 9.08 9.76
CA SER A 70 32.22 8.87 10.80
C SER A 70 31.71 7.43 10.84
N ILE A 71 31.42 6.84 9.68
CA ILE A 71 31.00 5.43 9.56
C ILE A 71 32.08 4.49 10.10
N SER A 72 33.35 4.70 9.74
CA SER A 72 34.46 3.87 10.20
C SER A 72 34.71 3.98 11.72
N LEU A 73 34.56 5.18 12.28
CA LEU A 73 34.69 5.44 13.70
C LEU A 73 33.55 4.78 14.49
N LEU A 74 32.33 4.82 13.97
CA LEU A 74 31.17 4.17 14.58
C LEU A 74 31.27 2.63 14.52
N TYR A 75 31.79 2.04 13.44
CA TYR A 75 32.12 0.61 13.40
C TYR A 75 33.17 0.23 14.45
N ARG A 76 34.21 1.06 14.66
CA ARG A 76 35.22 0.85 15.72
C ARG A 76 34.66 1.01 17.14
N VAL A 77 33.61 1.81 17.33
CA VAL A 77 32.89 1.93 18.61
C VAL A 77 32.03 0.67 18.87
N LEU A 78 31.49 0.05 17.81
CA LEU A 78 30.70 -1.18 17.90
C LEU A 78 31.56 -2.41 18.25
N GLU A 79 32.81 -2.46 17.80
CA GLU A 79 33.76 -3.56 18.06
C GLU A 79 34.31 -3.62 19.50
N ASN A 80 34.04 -2.62 20.36
CA ASN A 80 34.50 -2.69 21.75
C ASN A 80 33.92 -3.90 22.49
N PRO A 81 34.71 -4.65 23.26
CA PRO A 81 34.22 -5.79 24.06
C PRO A 81 33.47 -5.36 25.34
N SER A 82 33.45 -4.07 25.67
CA SER A 82 32.82 -3.54 26.88
C SER A 82 31.32 -3.83 26.92
N SER A 83 30.89 -4.55 27.97
CA SER A 83 29.51 -4.99 28.23
C SER A 83 28.88 -4.29 29.44
N SER A 84 29.39 -3.12 29.84
CA SER A 84 28.76 -2.31 30.89
C SER A 84 27.42 -1.73 30.41
N SER A 85 26.49 -1.48 31.33
CA SER A 85 25.16 -0.92 31.00
C SER A 85 25.24 0.42 30.25
N GLU A 86 26.25 1.24 30.56
CA GLU A 86 26.54 2.51 29.87
C GLU A 86 27.13 2.28 28.47
N ALA A 87 28.08 1.35 28.33
CA ALA A 87 28.62 0.98 27.02
C ALA A 87 27.55 0.39 26.08
N MET A 88 26.55 -0.33 26.62
CA MET A 88 25.42 -0.84 25.84
C MET A 88 24.50 0.29 25.35
N HIS A 89 24.26 1.33 26.17
CA HIS A 89 23.47 2.49 25.76
C HIS A 89 24.20 3.34 24.71
N ILE A 90 25.50 3.51 24.87
CA ILE A 90 26.36 4.24 23.93
C ILE A 90 26.44 3.48 22.60
N LYS A 91 26.55 2.15 22.62
CA LYS A 91 26.44 1.32 21.41
C LYS A 91 25.08 1.41 20.74
N GLU A 92 23.98 1.46 21.50
CA GLU A 92 22.64 1.66 20.94
C GLU A 92 22.53 3.02 20.21
N GLN A 93 23.05 4.09 20.81
CA GLN A 93 23.12 5.41 20.17
C GLN A 93 24.05 5.44 18.95
N ALA A 94 25.20 4.74 19.02
CA ALA A 94 26.11 4.60 17.89
C ALA A 94 25.44 3.86 16.71
N ILE A 95 24.63 2.83 16.97
CA ILE A 95 23.87 2.12 15.93
C ILE A 95 22.83 3.05 15.28
N LEU A 96 22.11 3.84 16.08
CA LEU A 96 21.12 4.78 15.55
C LEU A 96 21.79 5.84 14.66
N ASN A 97 22.87 6.46 15.15
CA ASN A 97 23.62 7.46 14.39
C ASN A 97 24.25 6.85 13.12
N LEU A 98 24.78 5.63 13.20
CA LEU A 98 25.30 4.91 12.03
C LEU A 98 24.21 4.60 11.03
N THR A 99 23.02 4.20 11.50
CA THR A 99 21.86 3.94 10.65
C THR A 99 21.42 5.22 9.93
N ASP A 100 21.38 6.35 10.64
CA ASP A 100 21.01 7.65 10.06
C ASP A 100 22.04 8.10 9.01
N LEU A 101 23.34 7.97 9.28
CA LEU A 101 24.42 8.30 8.34
C LEU A 101 24.41 7.41 7.10
N LEU A 102 24.23 6.09 7.26
CA LEU A 102 24.12 5.16 6.13
C LEU A 102 22.87 5.40 5.29
N THR A 103 21.79 5.90 5.90
CA THR A 103 20.56 6.31 5.20
C THR A 103 20.81 7.56 4.36
N GLN A 104 21.55 8.55 4.88
CA GLN A 104 21.92 9.76 4.14
C GLN A 104 22.83 9.44 2.94
N GLU A 105 23.76 8.51 3.12
CA GLU A 105 24.68 8.03 2.07
C GLU A 105 24.02 7.03 1.09
N LYS A 106 22.75 6.65 1.30
CA LYS A 106 21.96 5.71 0.48
C LYS A 106 22.60 4.32 0.31
N LYS A 107 23.41 3.86 1.27
CA LYS A 107 24.09 2.56 1.21
C LYS A 107 23.25 1.45 1.83
N ALA A 108 22.27 0.96 1.07
CA ALA A 108 21.32 -0.03 1.55
C ALA A 108 21.93 -1.42 1.84
N GLU A 109 22.96 -1.84 1.10
CA GLU A 109 23.68 -3.11 1.34
C GLU A 109 24.51 -3.07 2.63
N ASP A 110 25.08 -1.91 2.97
CA ASP A 110 25.84 -1.75 4.22
C ASP A 110 24.92 -1.82 5.45
N LEU A 111 23.68 -1.34 5.34
CA LEU A 111 22.65 -1.50 6.37
C LEU A 111 22.25 -2.98 6.55
N ARG A 112 22.18 -3.74 5.46
CA ARG A 112 21.98 -5.20 5.52
C ARG A 112 23.17 -5.90 6.19
N GLY A 113 24.39 -5.53 5.83
CA GLY A 113 25.62 -6.03 6.45
C GLY A 113 25.66 -5.73 7.96
N LEU A 114 25.25 -4.53 8.35
CA LEU A 114 25.15 -4.09 9.74
C LEU A 114 24.20 -4.99 10.55
N LEU A 115 23.03 -5.36 10.03
CA LEU A 115 22.11 -6.27 10.72
C LEU A 115 22.72 -7.66 10.99
N THR A 116 23.55 -8.15 10.07
CA THR A 116 24.27 -9.43 10.25
C THR A 116 25.39 -9.31 11.27
N GLN A 117 26.15 -8.21 11.25
CA GLN A 117 27.20 -7.93 12.22
C GLN A 117 26.65 -7.69 13.64
N LEU A 118 25.44 -7.18 13.76
CA LEU A 118 24.78 -6.93 15.06
C LEU A 118 24.13 -8.17 15.68
N ARG A 119 24.07 -9.33 15.00
CA ARG A 119 23.48 -10.57 15.55
C ARG A 119 24.09 -11.02 16.90
N PRO A 120 25.43 -11.01 17.08
CA PRO A 120 26.03 -11.33 18.38
C PRO A 120 25.64 -10.32 19.47
N PHE A 121 25.54 -9.04 19.09
CA PHE A 121 25.12 -7.96 20.01
C PHE A 121 23.65 -8.10 20.43
N PHE A 122 22.79 -8.59 19.53
CA PHE A 122 21.37 -8.86 19.84
C PHE A 122 21.13 -9.94 20.88
N SER A 123 22.10 -10.82 21.12
CA SER A 123 22.04 -11.82 22.19
C SER A 123 22.34 -11.24 23.58
N LEU A 124 23.04 -10.10 23.64
CA LEU A 124 23.46 -9.44 24.88
C LEU A 124 22.42 -8.45 25.42
N ILE A 125 21.59 -7.89 24.53
CA ILE A 125 20.61 -6.85 24.89
C ILE A 125 19.20 -7.43 25.13
N PRO A 126 18.33 -6.74 25.89
CA PRO A 126 16.94 -7.13 26.06
C PRO A 126 16.18 -7.24 24.74
N LYS A 127 15.30 -8.25 24.64
CA LYS A 127 14.51 -8.56 23.43
C LYS A 127 13.74 -7.35 22.87
N ALA A 128 13.16 -6.52 23.74
CA ALA A 128 12.41 -5.33 23.35
C ALA A 128 13.31 -4.26 22.69
N LYS A 129 14.55 -4.08 23.19
CA LYS A 129 15.53 -3.18 22.61
C LYS A 129 16.01 -3.67 21.24
N THR A 130 16.30 -4.97 21.11
CA THR A 130 16.59 -5.55 19.79
C THR A 130 15.46 -5.28 18.80
N ALA A 131 14.20 -5.50 19.21
CA ALA A 131 13.06 -5.26 18.34
C ALA A 131 12.90 -3.78 17.95
N LYS A 132 13.38 -2.84 18.78
CA LYS A 132 13.43 -1.41 18.42
C LYS A 132 14.53 -1.13 17.39
N ILE A 133 15.73 -1.65 17.60
CA ILE A 133 16.88 -1.46 16.70
C ILE A 133 16.60 -2.09 15.34
N VAL A 134 16.17 -3.35 15.29
CA VAL A 134 15.88 -4.05 14.04
C VAL A 134 14.80 -3.31 13.23
N ARG A 135 13.71 -2.87 13.89
CA ARG A 135 12.67 -2.07 13.23
C ARG A 135 13.20 -0.74 12.73
N GLY A 136 13.98 -0.02 13.53
CA GLY A 136 14.58 1.24 13.15
C GLY A 136 15.47 1.13 11.91
N ILE A 137 16.31 0.09 11.84
CA ILE A 137 17.15 -0.18 10.66
C ILE A 137 16.29 -0.53 9.44
N MET A 138 15.26 -1.37 9.60
CA MET A 138 14.36 -1.67 8.49
C MET A 138 13.58 -0.44 8.01
N ASP A 139 13.10 0.42 8.91
CA ASP A 139 12.44 1.70 8.59
C ASP A 139 13.40 2.62 7.84
N ALA A 140 14.68 2.64 8.22
CA ALA A 140 15.73 3.39 7.56
C ALA A 140 16.00 2.90 6.13
N VAL A 141 16.09 1.58 5.92
CA VAL A 141 16.20 1.00 4.57
C VAL A 141 15.00 1.39 3.70
N ALA A 142 13.79 1.43 4.28
CA ALA A 142 12.59 1.82 3.54
C ALA A 142 12.53 3.29 3.11
N LYS A 143 13.29 4.17 3.77
CA LYS A 143 13.41 5.57 3.32
C LYS A 143 14.27 5.70 2.06
N ILE A 144 15.08 4.70 1.72
CA ILE A 144 15.96 4.74 0.55
C ILE A 144 15.17 4.32 -0.70
N PRO A 145 15.00 5.21 -1.70
CA PRO A 145 14.23 4.91 -2.90
C PRO A 145 14.90 3.83 -3.76
N GLY A 146 14.09 2.92 -4.33
CA GLY A 146 14.56 1.88 -5.26
C GLY A 146 15.10 0.60 -4.60
N THR A 147 14.80 0.35 -3.33
CA THR A 147 15.31 -0.80 -2.56
C THR A 147 14.27 -1.90 -2.31
N SER A 148 13.14 -1.94 -3.03
CA SER A 148 12.03 -2.86 -2.77
C SER A 148 12.46 -4.34 -2.73
N ASP A 149 13.24 -4.79 -3.70
CA ASP A 149 13.73 -6.19 -3.76
C ASP A 149 14.69 -6.51 -2.61
N LEU A 150 15.56 -5.55 -2.27
CA LEU A 150 16.48 -5.67 -1.14
C LEU A 150 15.69 -5.75 0.18
N GLN A 151 14.66 -4.93 0.35
CA GLN A 151 13.80 -4.96 1.53
C GLN A 151 13.07 -6.30 1.69
N ILE A 152 12.57 -6.88 0.59
CA ILE A 152 11.92 -8.20 0.61
C ILE A 152 12.93 -9.27 1.01
N SER A 153 14.11 -9.29 0.38
CA SER A 153 15.16 -10.26 0.71
C SER A 153 15.60 -10.14 2.17
N LEU A 154 15.76 -8.90 2.67
CA LEU A 154 16.11 -8.62 4.05
C LEU A 154 15.00 -9.07 5.01
N CYS A 155 13.74 -8.80 4.69
CA CYS A 155 12.62 -9.27 5.49
C CYS A 155 12.57 -10.80 5.57
N LYS A 156 12.75 -11.50 4.44
CA LYS A 156 12.82 -12.97 4.40
C LYS A 156 13.97 -13.50 5.28
N GLU A 157 15.16 -12.92 5.16
CA GLU A 157 16.32 -13.27 5.99
C GLU A 157 16.08 -13.02 7.49
N MET A 158 15.43 -11.90 7.84
CA MET A 158 15.07 -11.57 9.22
C MET A 158 13.99 -12.50 9.78
N VAL A 159 13.04 -12.96 8.96
CA VAL A 159 12.04 -13.96 9.37
C VAL A 159 12.72 -15.29 9.70
N GLU A 160 13.68 -15.74 8.89
CA GLU A 160 14.45 -16.97 9.15
C GLU A 160 15.26 -16.86 10.45
N TRP A 161 15.96 -15.75 10.65
CA TRP A 161 16.73 -15.50 11.86
C TRP A 161 15.85 -15.43 13.12
N THR A 162 14.72 -14.71 13.06
CA THR A 162 13.79 -14.62 14.20
C THR A 162 13.12 -15.95 14.53
N ARG A 163 12.94 -16.85 13.54
CA ARG A 163 12.51 -18.24 13.77
C ARG A 163 13.59 -19.05 14.49
N ALA A 164 14.85 -18.94 14.07
CA ALA A 164 15.98 -19.63 14.71
C ALA A 164 16.16 -19.20 16.18
N GLU A 165 16.09 -17.90 16.46
CA GLU A 165 16.22 -17.35 17.82
C GLU A 165 14.92 -17.41 18.66
N LYS A 166 13.83 -17.98 18.11
CA LYS A 166 12.52 -18.08 18.77
C LYS A 166 11.97 -16.73 19.27
N ARG A 167 12.16 -15.65 18.49
CA ARG A 167 11.63 -14.30 18.78
C ARG A 167 10.27 -14.07 18.12
N THR A 168 9.20 -14.64 18.70
CA THR A 168 7.85 -14.65 18.11
C THR A 168 7.26 -13.27 17.82
N PHE A 169 7.26 -12.33 18.77
CA PHE A 169 6.67 -11.00 18.56
C PHE A 169 7.39 -10.16 17.50
N LEU A 170 8.72 -10.28 17.41
CA LEU A 170 9.49 -9.60 16.37
C LEU A 170 9.21 -10.23 15.01
N ARG A 171 9.19 -11.57 14.93
CA ARG A 171 8.82 -12.31 13.71
C ARG A 171 7.48 -11.83 13.16
N GLN A 172 6.45 -11.76 13.99
CA GLN A 172 5.09 -11.38 13.55
C GLN A 172 5.05 -9.97 12.97
N ARG A 173 5.79 -9.02 13.54
CA ARG A 173 5.88 -7.65 13.01
C ARG A 173 6.66 -7.59 11.69
N VAL A 174 7.73 -8.37 11.56
CA VAL A 174 8.50 -8.47 10.31
C VAL A 174 7.68 -9.17 9.23
N GLU A 175 6.94 -10.23 9.57
CA GLU A 175 6.01 -10.93 8.67
C GLU A 175 4.88 -9.99 8.21
N ALA A 176 4.27 -9.21 9.11
CA ALA A 176 3.27 -8.21 8.72
C ALA A 176 3.81 -7.16 7.75
N ARG A 177 5.05 -6.70 7.96
CA ARG A 177 5.72 -5.76 7.07
C ARG A 177 6.06 -6.40 5.72
N LEU A 178 6.56 -7.63 5.72
CA LEU A 178 6.83 -8.40 4.51
C LEU A 178 5.57 -8.56 3.66
N ALA A 179 4.41 -8.83 4.29
CA ALA A 179 3.14 -8.88 3.57
C ALA A 179 2.83 -7.55 2.85
N GLY A 180 3.06 -6.40 3.52
CA GLY A 180 2.89 -5.09 2.90
C GLY A 180 3.78 -4.89 1.68
N LEU A 181 5.06 -5.24 1.78
CA LEU A 181 6.01 -5.13 0.66
C LEU A 181 5.67 -6.08 -0.50
N LEU A 182 5.26 -7.32 -0.21
CA LEU A 182 4.82 -8.27 -1.23
C LEU A 182 3.57 -7.75 -1.97
N MET A 183 2.68 -7.03 -1.28
CA MET A 183 1.52 -6.41 -1.92
C MET A 183 1.89 -5.26 -2.85
N GLU A 184 2.90 -4.45 -2.49
CA GLU A 184 3.42 -3.38 -3.33
C GLU A 184 4.09 -3.92 -4.60
N ASN A 185 4.76 -5.08 -4.50
CA ASN A 185 5.35 -5.81 -5.63
C ASN A 185 4.35 -6.70 -6.40
N GLU A 186 3.04 -6.60 -6.13
CA GLU A 186 1.97 -7.39 -6.76
C GLU A 186 2.04 -8.92 -6.54
N GLU A 187 2.85 -9.40 -5.59
CA GLU A 187 2.98 -10.82 -5.21
C GLU A 187 1.86 -11.26 -4.26
N TYR A 188 0.61 -11.14 -4.72
CA TYR A 188 -0.58 -11.34 -3.88
C TYR A 188 -0.75 -12.76 -3.30
N SER A 189 -0.22 -13.79 -3.98
CA SER A 189 -0.38 -15.18 -3.54
C SER A 189 0.48 -15.52 -2.31
N GLU A 190 1.74 -15.11 -2.31
CA GLU A 190 2.65 -15.28 -1.17
C GLU A 190 2.16 -14.44 0.03
N ALA A 191 1.74 -13.19 -0.24
CA ALA A 191 1.16 -12.31 0.78
C ALA A 191 -0.08 -12.93 1.45
N LEU A 192 -0.99 -13.54 0.69
CA LEU A 192 -2.21 -14.15 1.22
C LEU A 192 -1.91 -15.33 2.14
N MET A 193 -0.99 -16.21 1.73
CA MET A 193 -0.54 -17.36 2.52
C MET A 193 0.06 -16.91 3.85
N LEU A 194 0.92 -15.90 3.79
CA LEU A 194 1.60 -15.36 4.96
C LEU A 194 0.62 -14.68 5.92
N LEU A 195 -0.26 -13.80 5.44
CA LEU A 195 -1.27 -13.13 6.26
C LEU A 195 -2.26 -14.13 6.90
N SER A 196 -2.72 -15.13 6.15
CA SER A 196 -3.65 -16.14 6.67
C SER A 196 -3.07 -16.95 7.83
N GLY A 197 -1.76 -17.26 7.76
CA GLY A 197 -1.03 -17.89 8.86
C GLY A 197 -0.90 -16.95 10.05
N LEU A 198 -0.46 -15.72 9.79
CA LEU A 198 -0.20 -14.71 10.82
C LEU A 198 -1.46 -14.34 11.61
N ILE A 199 -2.62 -14.17 10.97
CA ILE A 199 -3.90 -13.86 11.62
C ILE A 199 -4.28 -14.96 12.62
N LYS A 200 -4.09 -16.24 12.27
CA LYS A 200 -4.41 -17.36 13.18
C LYS A 200 -3.53 -17.36 14.42
N GLU A 201 -2.27 -16.98 14.28
CA GLU A 201 -1.33 -16.89 15.39
C GLU A 201 -1.63 -15.68 16.28
N VAL A 202 -1.77 -14.48 15.70
CA VAL A 202 -1.97 -13.24 16.45
C VAL A 202 -3.31 -13.23 17.18
N ARG A 203 -4.37 -13.82 16.60
CA ARG A 203 -5.66 -14.01 17.30
C ARG A 203 -5.56 -14.86 18.56
N ARG A 204 -4.60 -15.78 18.66
CA ARG A 204 -4.39 -16.59 19.87
C ARG A 204 -3.62 -15.85 20.97
N LEU A 205 -2.85 -14.84 20.61
CA LEU A 205 -2.00 -14.08 21.55
C LEU A 205 -2.69 -12.82 22.11
N ASP A 206 -3.85 -12.43 21.57
CA ASP A 206 -4.64 -11.25 21.96
C ASP A 206 -3.88 -9.89 21.87
N ASP A 207 -2.86 -9.80 21.01
CA ASP A 207 -2.27 -8.51 20.61
C ASP A 207 -3.17 -7.83 19.58
N LYS A 208 -4.18 -7.11 20.09
CA LYS A 208 -5.23 -6.48 19.28
C LYS A 208 -4.72 -5.36 18.38
N LEU A 209 -3.71 -4.60 18.81
CA LEU A 209 -3.14 -3.51 17.99
C LEU A 209 -2.48 -4.07 16.72
N LEU A 210 -1.64 -5.10 16.87
CA LEU A 210 -1.03 -5.77 15.73
C LEU A 210 -2.07 -6.50 14.87
N LEU A 211 -3.11 -7.07 15.50
CA LEU A 211 -4.19 -7.74 14.77
C LEU A 211 -4.94 -6.77 13.85
N VAL A 212 -5.24 -5.56 14.30
CA VAL A 212 -5.92 -4.54 13.49
C VAL A 212 -5.11 -4.23 12.23
N ASP A 213 -3.80 -3.98 12.35
CA ASP A 213 -2.94 -3.69 11.19
C ASP A 213 -2.92 -4.84 10.17
N ILE A 214 -2.80 -6.08 10.65
CA ILE A 214 -2.75 -7.27 9.78
C ILE A 214 -4.09 -7.49 9.05
N VAL A 215 -5.20 -7.32 9.76
CA VAL A 215 -6.53 -7.53 9.17
C VAL A 215 -6.91 -6.41 8.17
N ILE A 216 -6.42 -5.18 8.39
CA ILE A 216 -6.53 -4.11 7.38
C ILE A 216 -5.72 -4.47 6.13
N LEU A 217 -4.50 -4.99 6.28
CA LEU A 217 -3.69 -5.47 5.16
C LEU A 217 -4.40 -6.60 4.40
N GLU A 218 -5.04 -7.54 5.10
CA GLU A 218 -5.87 -8.59 4.49
C GLU A 218 -7.04 -8.00 3.69
N SER A 219 -7.71 -6.96 4.21
CA SER A 219 -8.77 -6.25 3.48
C SER A 219 -8.26 -5.62 2.19
N LYS A 220 -7.12 -4.93 2.25
CA LYS A 220 -6.46 -4.31 1.08
C LYS A 220 -6.02 -5.34 0.04
N LEU A 221 -5.51 -6.49 0.49
CA LEU A 221 -5.11 -7.60 -0.38
C LEU A 221 -6.32 -8.17 -1.12
N HIS A 222 -7.40 -8.47 -0.41
CA HIS A 222 -8.63 -8.96 -1.03
C HIS A 222 -9.27 -7.95 -1.97
N PHE A 223 -9.16 -6.65 -1.66
CA PHE A 223 -9.59 -5.60 -2.57
C PHE A 223 -8.78 -5.59 -3.87
N SER A 224 -7.45 -5.73 -3.78
CA SER A 224 -6.56 -5.82 -4.95
C SER A 224 -6.87 -7.05 -5.82
N LEU A 225 -7.23 -8.17 -5.18
CA LEU A 225 -7.71 -9.39 -5.84
C LEU A 225 -9.18 -9.32 -6.34
N ARG A 226 -9.82 -8.14 -6.28
CA ARG A 226 -11.24 -7.90 -6.67
C ARG A 226 -12.25 -8.78 -5.91
N ASN A 227 -11.90 -9.25 -4.71
CA ASN A 227 -12.81 -10.00 -3.85
C ASN A 227 -13.44 -9.10 -2.78
N LEU A 228 -14.45 -8.32 -3.18
CA LEU A 228 -15.14 -7.36 -2.31
C LEU A 228 -15.78 -8.01 -1.06
N PRO A 229 -16.48 -9.16 -1.16
CA PRO A 229 -17.10 -9.78 0.02
C PRO A 229 -16.09 -10.15 1.11
N LYS A 230 -14.93 -10.72 0.72
CA LYS A 230 -13.86 -11.05 1.67
C LYS A 230 -13.17 -9.81 2.21
N ALA A 231 -12.94 -8.79 1.38
CA ALA A 231 -12.37 -7.52 1.82
C ALA A 231 -13.23 -6.84 2.90
N LYS A 232 -14.56 -6.89 2.75
CA LYS A 232 -15.54 -6.36 3.72
C LYS A 232 -15.62 -7.19 4.99
N ALA A 233 -15.54 -8.53 4.88
CA ALA A 233 -15.47 -9.42 6.03
C ALA A 233 -14.22 -9.16 6.88
N ALA A 234 -13.05 -9.00 6.24
CA ALA A 234 -11.82 -8.61 6.91
C ALA A 234 -11.95 -7.23 7.56
N LEU A 235 -12.47 -6.22 6.86
CA LEU A 235 -12.68 -4.89 7.43
C LEU A 235 -13.61 -4.91 8.66
N THR A 236 -14.69 -5.69 8.61
CA THR A 236 -15.58 -5.88 9.77
C THR A 236 -14.82 -6.44 10.96
N ALA A 237 -13.97 -7.44 10.75
CA ALA A 237 -13.12 -8.00 11.79
C ALA A 237 -12.12 -6.98 12.33
N ALA A 238 -11.52 -6.13 11.48
CA ALA A 238 -10.63 -5.05 11.91
C ALA A 238 -11.38 -4.03 12.79
N ARG A 239 -12.60 -3.62 12.42
CA ARG A 239 -13.43 -2.71 13.21
C ARG A 239 -13.84 -3.30 14.55
N THR A 240 -14.21 -4.59 14.59
CA THR A 240 -14.51 -5.27 15.87
C THR A 240 -13.31 -5.31 16.80
N ALA A 241 -12.12 -5.60 16.26
CA ALA A 241 -10.87 -5.59 17.03
C ALA A 241 -10.51 -4.17 17.50
N ALA A 242 -10.68 -3.17 16.62
CA ALA A 242 -10.46 -1.76 16.93
C ALA A 242 -11.38 -1.26 18.04
N ASN A 243 -12.68 -1.57 18.01
CA ASN A 243 -13.64 -1.16 19.04
C ASN A 243 -13.33 -1.73 20.43
N ALA A 244 -12.58 -2.83 20.50
CA ALA A 244 -12.20 -3.46 21.76
C ALA A 244 -10.99 -2.77 22.44
N ILE A 245 -10.36 -1.81 21.77
CA ILE A 245 -9.17 -1.08 22.24
C ILE A 245 -9.27 0.41 21.90
N TYR A 246 -8.40 1.21 22.49
CA TYR A 246 -8.19 2.58 22.02
C TYR A 246 -7.15 2.57 20.91
N VAL A 247 -7.59 2.78 19.67
CA VAL A 247 -6.72 2.77 18.47
C VAL A 247 -6.11 4.16 18.27
N PRO A 248 -4.79 4.27 17.99
CA PRO A 248 -4.15 5.52 17.61
C PRO A 248 -4.82 6.20 16.40
N PRO A 249 -4.87 7.55 16.33
CA PRO A 249 -5.53 8.27 15.23
C PRO A 249 -5.03 7.86 13.83
N ALA A 250 -3.74 7.58 13.67
CA ALA A 250 -3.16 7.14 12.39
C ALA A 250 -3.72 5.79 11.89
N GLN A 251 -3.92 4.85 12.81
CA GLN A 251 -4.49 3.54 12.50
C GLN A 251 -5.99 3.66 12.25
N GLN A 252 -6.69 4.47 13.06
CA GLN A 252 -8.11 4.76 12.89
C GLN A 252 -8.40 5.38 11.52
N GLY A 253 -7.64 6.42 11.12
CA GLY A 253 -7.76 7.01 9.78
C GLY A 253 -7.50 6.01 8.65
N THR A 254 -6.66 4.99 8.88
CA THR A 254 -6.42 3.92 7.88
C THR A 254 -7.62 2.98 7.78
N ILE A 255 -8.30 2.68 8.89
CA ILE A 255 -9.56 1.90 8.90
C ILE A 255 -10.65 2.66 8.16
N ASP A 256 -10.79 3.95 8.42
CA ASP A 256 -11.83 4.78 7.82
C ASP A 256 -11.57 5.00 6.33
N LEU A 257 -10.30 5.21 5.92
CA LEU A 257 -9.92 5.27 4.51
C LEU A 257 -10.29 3.98 3.76
N GLN A 258 -9.94 2.81 4.32
CA GLN A 258 -10.30 1.52 3.72
C GLN A 258 -11.82 1.29 3.70
N SER A 259 -12.53 1.77 4.73
CA SER A 259 -14.00 1.74 4.78
C SER A 259 -14.59 2.57 3.66
N GLY A 260 -14.09 3.79 3.44
CA GLY A 260 -14.53 4.66 2.34
C GLY A 260 -14.32 4.01 0.98
N ILE A 261 -13.15 3.42 0.72
CA ILE A 261 -12.84 2.75 -0.56
C ILE A 261 -13.82 1.60 -0.84
N LEU A 262 -14.12 0.78 0.16
CA LEU A 262 -15.04 -0.35 -0.02
C LEU A 262 -16.50 0.11 -0.26
N HIS A 263 -16.97 1.16 0.42
CA HIS A 263 -18.32 1.69 0.20
C HIS A 263 -18.46 2.43 -1.13
N ALA A 264 -17.42 3.18 -1.54
CA ALA A 264 -17.37 3.79 -2.86
C ALA A 264 -17.54 2.74 -3.95
N GLU A 265 -17.01 1.53 -3.72
CA GLU A 265 -17.09 0.46 -4.68
C GLU A 265 -18.43 -0.27 -4.74
N GLU A 266 -19.18 -0.24 -3.65
CA GLU A 266 -20.59 -0.64 -3.62
C GLU A 266 -21.51 0.44 -4.20
N LYS A 267 -20.95 1.53 -4.75
CA LYS A 267 -21.65 2.74 -5.24
C LYS A 267 -22.39 3.53 -4.15
N ASP A 268 -22.10 3.26 -2.87
CA ASP A 268 -22.59 4.08 -1.75
C ASP A 268 -21.61 5.23 -1.46
N TYR A 269 -21.62 6.21 -2.35
CA TYR A 269 -20.73 7.37 -2.27
C TYR A 269 -21.07 8.33 -1.11
N LYS A 270 -22.30 8.30 -0.60
CA LYS A 270 -22.72 9.16 0.53
C LYS A 270 -22.07 8.69 1.82
N THR A 271 -22.17 7.39 2.10
CA THR A 271 -21.52 6.79 3.26
C THR A 271 -20.00 6.81 3.11
N ALA A 272 -19.49 6.57 1.91
CA ALA A 272 -18.06 6.66 1.62
C ALA A 272 -17.48 8.05 1.92
N TYR A 273 -18.18 9.12 1.54
CA TYR A 273 -17.78 10.49 1.85
C TYR A 273 -17.59 10.73 3.36
N SER A 274 -18.53 10.25 4.18
CA SER A 274 -18.42 10.38 5.63
C SER A 274 -17.19 9.67 6.17
N TYR A 275 -16.89 8.44 5.73
CA TYR A 275 -15.67 7.74 6.13
C TYR A 275 -14.39 8.44 5.66
N PHE A 276 -14.37 8.99 4.43
CA PHE A 276 -13.22 9.73 3.95
C PHE A 276 -13.01 11.05 4.70
N PHE A 277 -14.09 11.71 5.15
CA PHE A 277 -14.02 12.90 5.98
C PHE A 277 -13.39 12.61 7.34
N GLU A 278 -13.84 11.55 8.04
CA GLU A 278 -13.23 11.12 9.31
C GLU A 278 -11.74 10.75 9.13
N ALA A 279 -11.42 10.03 8.06
CA ALA A 279 -10.04 9.69 7.71
C ALA A 279 -9.20 10.96 7.44
N PHE A 280 -9.77 11.95 6.76
CA PHE A 280 -9.11 13.22 6.49
C PHE A 280 -8.83 14.00 7.78
N GLU A 281 -9.80 14.12 8.70
CA GLU A 281 -9.58 14.80 9.98
C GLU A 281 -8.48 14.11 10.81
N ALA A 282 -8.49 12.77 10.84
CA ALA A 282 -7.48 11.99 11.55
C ALA A 282 -6.06 12.18 10.97
N PHE A 283 -5.91 12.19 9.64
CA PHE A 283 -4.62 12.41 8.99
C PHE A 283 -4.16 13.86 9.00
N ASN A 284 -5.10 14.81 8.87
CA ASN A 284 -4.80 16.23 8.91
C ASN A 284 -4.29 16.66 10.29
N ALA A 285 -4.87 16.12 11.38
CA ALA A 285 -4.38 16.34 12.74
C ALA A 285 -2.94 15.84 12.96
N LEU A 286 -2.47 14.91 12.12
CA LEU A 286 -1.13 14.33 12.17
C LEU A 286 -0.19 14.90 11.08
N GLU A 287 -0.67 15.81 10.24
CA GLU A 287 0.04 16.34 9.07
C GLU A 287 0.62 15.24 8.15
N ASP A 288 -0.10 14.12 8.04
CA ASP A 288 0.31 12.97 7.24
C ASP A 288 0.03 13.23 5.74
N PRO A 289 0.96 12.94 4.82
CA PRO A 289 0.74 13.04 3.37
C PRO A 289 -0.52 12.29 2.89
N ARG A 290 -0.96 11.26 3.61
CA ARG A 290 -2.20 10.50 3.33
C ARG A 290 -3.47 11.35 3.39
N ALA A 291 -3.44 12.51 4.05
CA ALA A 291 -4.55 13.46 4.06
C ALA A 291 -4.93 13.93 2.65
N ILE A 292 -3.96 14.11 1.75
CA ILE A 292 -4.20 14.54 0.36
C ILE A 292 -5.04 13.49 -0.38
N PHE A 293 -4.72 12.20 -0.22
CA PHE A 293 -5.49 11.11 -0.83
C PHE A 293 -6.92 11.02 -0.27
N SER A 294 -7.10 11.18 1.04
CA SER A 294 -8.44 11.22 1.64
C SER A 294 -9.27 12.37 1.07
N LEU A 295 -8.68 13.57 0.97
CA LEU A 295 -9.36 14.75 0.41
C LEU A 295 -9.72 14.54 -1.06
N LYS A 296 -8.80 13.98 -1.85
CA LYS A 296 -9.03 13.61 -3.26
C LYS A 296 -10.22 12.65 -3.41
N TYR A 297 -10.32 11.62 -2.57
CA TYR A 297 -11.45 10.69 -2.58
C TYR A 297 -12.76 11.32 -2.09
N MET A 298 -12.72 12.26 -1.14
CA MET A 298 -13.91 13.04 -0.75
C MET A 298 -14.48 13.82 -1.94
N LEU A 299 -13.61 14.51 -2.68
CA LEU A 299 -14.02 15.26 -3.87
C LEU A 299 -14.58 14.34 -4.95
N LEU A 300 -13.93 13.19 -5.18
CA LEU A 300 -14.42 12.16 -6.10
C LEU A 300 -15.84 11.72 -5.71
N CYS A 301 -16.09 11.40 -4.43
CA CYS A 301 -17.44 11.02 -3.98
C CYS A 301 -18.47 12.11 -4.25
N LYS A 302 -18.14 13.38 -4.04
CA LYS A 302 -19.04 14.51 -4.34
C LYS A 302 -19.37 14.64 -5.82
N ILE A 303 -18.38 14.45 -6.69
CA ILE A 303 -18.58 14.41 -8.15
C ILE A 303 -19.51 13.24 -8.52
N MET A 304 -19.28 12.05 -7.96
CA MET A 304 -20.09 10.85 -8.25
C MET A 304 -21.54 10.94 -7.75
N VAL A 305 -21.83 11.78 -6.74
CA VAL A 305 -23.19 12.04 -6.24
C VAL A 305 -23.89 13.17 -7.02
N ASN A 306 -23.30 13.64 -8.14
CA ASN A 306 -23.76 14.80 -8.91
C ASN A 306 -23.80 16.11 -8.12
N GLN A 307 -22.97 16.24 -7.07
CA GLN A 307 -22.82 17.47 -6.27
C GLN A 307 -21.47 18.13 -6.57
N ALA A 308 -21.23 18.43 -7.86
CA ALA A 308 -19.97 19.02 -8.31
C ALA A 308 -19.77 20.46 -7.81
N ASP A 309 -20.84 21.19 -7.51
CA ASP A 309 -20.76 22.58 -7.03
C ASP A 309 -20.16 22.68 -5.61
N ASP A 310 -20.37 21.64 -4.78
CA ASP A 310 -19.79 21.55 -3.44
C ASP A 310 -18.26 21.42 -3.48
N VAL A 311 -17.68 20.89 -4.57
CA VAL A 311 -16.24 20.66 -4.70
C VAL A 311 -15.47 21.97 -4.63
N ALA A 312 -15.94 23.01 -5.32
CA ALA A 312 -15.32 24.33 -5.29
C ALA A 312 -15.35 24.94 -3.87
N SER A 313 -16.45 24.73 -3.14
CA SER A 313 -16.61 25.18 -1.75
C SER A 313 -15.67 24.43 -0.80
N ILE A 314 -15.52 23.11 -0.97
CA ILE A 314 -14.62 22.28 -0.16
C ILE A 314 -13.16 22.68 -0.40
N ILE A 315 -12.75 22.91 -1.65
CA ILE A 315 -11.38 23.36 -1.96
C ILE A 315 -11.10 24.76 -1.37
N ALA A 316 -12.10 25.66 -1.37
CA ALA A 316 -11.98 26.99 -0.79
C ALA A 316 -11.98 26.99 0.76
N SER A 317 -12.28 25.85 1.40
CA SER A 317 -12.22 25.73 2.86
C SER A 317 -10.80 25.86 3.41
N LYS A 318 -10.66 26.19 4.70
CA LYS A 318 -9.35 26.31 5.36
C LYS A 318 -8.47 25.06 5.18
N ALA A 319 -9.07 23.89 5.21
CA ALA A 319 -8.37 22.62 5.06
C ALA A 319 -7.97 22.35 3.59
N GLY A 320 -8.82 22.74 2.63
CA GLY A 320 -8.49 22.65 1.19
C GLY A 320 -7.36 23.59 0.77
N LEU A 321 -7.31 24.80 1.35
CA LEU A 321 -6.23 25.77 1.11
C LEU A 321 -4.86 25.29 1.63
N GLN A 322 -4.84 24.46 2.67
CA GLN A 322 -3.60 23.93 3.24
C GLN A 322 -2.92 22.90 2.32
N TYR A 323 -3.71 22.13 1.57
CA TYR A 323 -3.23 21.05 0.69
C TYR A 323 -3.34 21.39 -0.79
N LEU A 324 -3.19 22.67 -1.14
CA LEU A 324 -3.26 23.11 -2.54
C LEU A 324 -2.19 22.38 -3.38
N GLY A 325 -2.62 21.78 -4.49
CA GLY A 325 -1.73 20.98 -5.32
C GLY A 325 -2.41 20.44 -6.57
N PRO A 326 -1.62 19.76 -7.45
CA PRO A 326 -2.11 19.28 -8.73
C PRO A 326 -3.25 18.26 -8.59
N ASP A 327 -3.33 17.50 -7.49
CA ASP A 327 -4.43 16.57 -7.22
C ASP A 327 -5.78 17.27 -7.04
N LEU A 328 -5.81 18.42 -6.37
CA LEU A 328 -7.04 19.20 -6.18
C LEU A 328 -7.43 19.94 -7.44
N ASP A 329 -6.46 20.47 -8.18
CA ASP A 329 -6.70 21.11 -9.47
C ASP A 329 -7.29 20.12 -10.49
N ALA A 330 -6.79 18.88 -10.51
CA ALA A 330 -7.35 17.81 -11.32
C ALA A 330 -8.81 17.52 -10.97
N MET A 331 -9.12 17.36 -9.67
CA MET A 331 -10.50 17.13 -9.22
C MET A 331 -11.42 18.32 -9.50
N LYS A 332 -10.91 19.55 -9.41
CA LYS A 332 -11.65 20.76 -9.78
C LYS A 332 -11.95 20.80 -11.28
N ALA A 333 -10.97 20.51 -12.14
CA ALA A 333 -11.17 20.47 -13.58
C ALA A 333 -12.21 19.40 -13.98
N VAL A 334 -12.18 18.23 -13.34
CA VAL A 334 -13.19 17.17 -13.52
C VAL A 334 -14.57 17.63 -13.03
N ALA A 335 -14.65 18.27 -11.86
CA ALA A 335 -15.91 18.79 -11.33
C ALA A 335 -16.51 19.89 -12.23
N ASP A 336 -15.68 20.80 -12.74
CA ASP A 336 -16.08 21.86 -13.67
C ASP A 336 -16.59 21.27 -14.99
N ALA A 337 -15.90 20.25 -15.53
CA ALA A 337 -16.32 19.55 -16.73
C ALA A 337 -17.65 18.82 -16.51
N HIS A 338 -17.84 18.20 -15.35
CA HIS A 338 -19.08 17.52 -14.95
C HIS A 338 -20.25 18.51 -14.79
N SER A 339 -20.04 19.65 -14.11
CA SER A 339 -21.06 20.69 -13.91
C SER A 339 -21.49 21.31 -15.24
N LYS A 340 -20.53 21.59 -16.15
CA LYS A 340 -20.80 22.06 -17.53
C LYS A 340 -21.33 20.98 -18.46
N ARG A 341 -21.35 19.72 -18.02
CA ARG A 341 -21.66 18.52 -18.82
C ARG A 341 -20.87 18.40 -20.13
N SER A 342 -19.65 18.94 -20.16
CA SER A 342 -18.82 19.01 -21.36
C SER A 342 -17.87 17.81 -21.44
N LEU A 343 -18.13 16.90 -22.37
CA LEU A 343 -17.28 15.71 -22.57
C LEU A 343 -15.86 16.11 -23.00
N LYS A 344 -15.74 17.13 -23.87
CA LYS A 344 -14.46 17.66 -24.34
C LYS A 344 -13.58 18.19 -23.22
N SER A 345 -14.19 18.93 -22.28
CA SER A 345 -13.49 19.44 -21.11
C SER A 345 -13.04 18.31 -20.18
N PHE A 346 -13.84 17.24 -20.10
CA PHE A 346 -13.52 16.06 -19.31
C PHE A 346 -12.34 15.27 -19.91
N GLU A 347 -12.33 15.05 -21.23
CA GLU A 347 -11.19 14.41 -21.91
C GLU A 347 -9.91 15.25 -21.82
N THR A 348 -10.03 16.57 -21.92
CA THR A 348 -8.90 17.49 -21.73
C THR A 348 -8.34 17.37 -20.32
N ALA A 349 -9.21 17.35 -19.29
CA ALA A 349 -8.78 17.16 -17.91
C ALA A 349 -8.11 15.80 -17.68
N LEU A 350 -8.63 14.71 -18.26
CA LEU A 350 -8.01 13.39 -18.20
C LEU A 350 -6.62 13.35 -18.83
N ARG A 351 -6.43 14.04 -19.96
CA ARG A 351 -5.15 14.10 -20.66
C ARG A 351 -4.11 14.93 -19.91
N ASP A 352 -4.52 16.10 -19.42
CA ASP A 352 -3.62 17.06 -18.80
C ASP A 352 -3.20 16.59 -17.38
N TYR A 353 -4.08 15.90 -16.65
CA TYR A 353 -3.83 15.37 -15.30
C TYR A 353 -3.70 13.84 -15.26
N ARG A 354 -3.05 13.26 -16.29
CA ARG A 354 -2.92 11.81 -16.44
C ARG A 354 -2.29 11.12 -15.22
N ALA A 355 -1.22 11.70 -14.68
CA ALA A 355 -0.52 11.15 -13.52
C ALA A 355 -1.42 11.08 -12.27
N GLN A 356 -2.24 12.10 -12.04
CA GLN A 356 -3.10 12.18 -10.87
C GLN A 356 -4.37 11.34 -11.01
N LEU A 357 -4.91 11.18 -12.23
CA LEU A 357 -6.21 10.53 -12.44
C LEU A 357 -6.11 9.08 -12.93
N GLU A 358 -5.10 8.73 -13.73
CA GLU A 358 -4.95 7.40 -14.34
C GLU A 358 -4.03 6.47 -13.53
N GLU A 359 -2.98 7.00 -12.89
CA GLU A 359 -2.09 6.18 -12.05
C GLU A 359 -2.77 5.71 -10.75
N ASP A 360 -3.83 6.40 -10.32
CA ASP A 360 -4.65 6.01 -9.18
C ASP A 360 -5.74 5.01 -9.61
N PRO A 361 -5.63 3.71 -9.24
CA PRO A 361 -6.53 2.68 -9.73
C PRO A 361 -7.99 2.86 -9.26
N ILE A 362 -8.18 3.54 -8.12
CA ILE A 362 -9.51 3.78 -7.55
C ILE A 362 -10.19 4.89 -8.34
N VAL A 363 -9.51 6.03 -8.50
CA VAL A 363 -10.02 7.17 -9.26
C VAL A 363 -10.29 6.79 -10.70
N HIS A 364 -9.35 6.12 -11.37
CA HIS A 364 -9.50 5.70 -12.77
C HIS A 364 -10.77 4.86 -13.01
N ARG A 365 -11.07 3.92 -12.10
CA ARG A 365 -12.26 3.07 -12.21
C ARG A 365 -13.55 3.87 -12.09
N HIS A 366 -13.64 4.77 -11.10
CA HIS A 366 -14.84 5.60 -10.93
C HIS A 366 -14.99 6.63 -12.04
N LEU A 367 -13.89 7.23 -12.52
CA LEU A 367 -13.91 8.15 -13.65
C LEU A 367 -14.34 7.49 -14.95
N SER A 368 -13.95 6.23 -15.18
CA SER A 368 -14.43 5.45 -16.32
C SER A 368 -15.95 5.22 -16.27
N SER A 369 -16.49 4.97 -15.07
CA SER A 369 -17.95 4.89 -14.88
C SER A 369 -18.63 6.25 -15.05
N LEU A 370 -17.98 7.33 -14.59
CA LEU A 370 -18.48 8.68 -14.71
C LEU A 370 -18.53 9.14 -16.17
N TYR A 371 -17.48 8.86 -16.96
CA TYR A 371 -17.43 9.12 -18.39
C TYR A 371 -18.60 8.46 -19.12
N ASN A 372 -18.86 7.18 -18.82
CA ASN A 372 -20.00 6.46 -19.40
C ASN A 372 -21.34 7.13 -19.05
N THR A 373 -21.51 7.55 -17.80
CA THR A 373 -22.73 8.20 -17.34
C THR A 373 -22.91 9.57 -17.99
N LEU A 374 -21.83 10.34 -18.11
CA LEU A 374 -21.83 11.66 -18.73
C LEU A 374 -22.14 11.59 -20.22
N LEU A 375 -21.53 10.63 -20.93
CA LEU A 375 -21.80 10.36 -22.33
C LEU A 375 -23.26 9.98 -22.55
N GLU A 376 -23.82 9.13 -21.69
CA GLU A 376 -25.24 8.72 -21.75
C GLU A 376 -26.18 9.90 -21.52
N GLN A 377 -25.94 10.74 -20.51
CA GLN A 377 -26.77 11.91 -20.25
C GLN A 377 -26.71 12.92 -21.40
N ASN A 378 -25.53 13.12 -21.99
CA ASN A 378 -25.36 13.99 -23.15
C ASN A 378 -26.07 13.44 -24.39
N LEU A 379 -25.97 12.13 -24.63
CA LEU A 379 -26.69 11.46 -25.71
C LEU A 379 -28.21 11.60 -25.53
N CYS A 380 -28.74 11.29 -24.33
CA CYS A 380 -30.17 11.44 -24.04
C CYS A 380 -30.68 12.85 -24.32
N ARG A 381 -29.93 13.90 -23.94
CA ARG A 381 -30.30 15.29 -24.20
C ARG A 381 -30.30 15.64 -25.68
N LEU A 382 -29.34 15.12 -26.44
CA LEU A 382 -29.21 15.41 -27.87
C LEU A 382 -30.30 14.71 -28.69
N ILE A 383 -30.76 13.55 -28.24
CA ILE A 383 -31.78 12.76 -28.95
C ILE A 383 -33.21 13.14 -28.54
N GLU A 384 -33.43 13.70 -27.34
CA GLU A 384 -34.75 14.08 -26.79
C GLU A 384 -35.66 14.89 -27.75
N PRO A 385 -35.17 15.89 -28.52
CA PRO A 385 -36.04 16.67 -29.40
C PRO A 385 -36.37 16.00 -30.76
N TYR A 386 -35.78 14.84 -31.07
CA TYR A 386 -35.90 14.22 -32.40
C TYR A 386 -36.61 12.86 -32.35
N SER A 387 -37.60 12.62 -33.21
CA SER A 387 -38.17 11.27 -33.41
C SER A 387 -37.30 10.40 -34.33
N ARG A 388 -36.55 11.03 -35.23
CA ARG A 388 -35.58 10.37 -36.12
C ARG A 388 -34.38 11.28 -36.29
N VAL A 389 -33.18 10.74 -36.11
CA VAL A 389 -31.93 11.51 -36.18
C VAL A 389 -30.83 10.68 -36.83
N GLU A 390 -29.99 11.32 -37.65
CA GLU A 390 -28.83 10.68 -38.27
C GLU A 390 -27.69 10.52 -37.26
N ILE A 391 -27.04 9.36 -37.23
CA ILE A 391 -25.94 9.09 -36.28
C ILE A 391 -24.73 9.99 -36.57
N VAL A 392 -24.50 10.34 -37.84
CA VAL A 392 -23.45 11.27 -38.26
C VAL A 392 -23.66 12.64 -37.60
N HIS A 393 -24.89 13.14 -37.58
CA HIS A 393 -25.20 14.43 -36.96
C HIS A 393 -24.96 14.41 -35.44
N ILE A 394 -25.32 13.31 -34.75
CA ILE A 394 -25.02 13.14 -33.32
C ILE A 394 -23.50 13.11 -33.10
N ALA A 395 -22.77 12.38 -33.93
CA ALA A 395 -21.32 12.25 -33.83
C ALA A 395 -20.60 13.59 -34.01
N GLU A 396 -21.04 14.42 -34.96
CA GLU A 396 -20.53 15.78 -35.15
C GLU A 396 -20.79 16.69 -33.94
N MET A 397 -21.98 16.61 -33.33
CA MET A 397 -22.32 17.41 -32.15
C MET A 397 -21.54 17.01 -30.90
N ILE A 398 -21.14 15.73 -30.78
CA ILE A 398 -20.37 15.21 -29.64
C ILE A 398 -18.85 15.27 -29.91
N GLU A 399 -18.44 15.53 -31.15
CA GLU A 399 -17.05 15.48 -31.62
C GLU A 399 -16.39 14.10 -31.41
N LEU A 400 -17.17 13.01 -31.51
CA LEU A 400 -16.68 11.63 -31.38
C LEU A 400 -16.84 10.82 -32.66
N PRO A 401 -16.06 9.74 -32.86
CA PRO A 401 -16.19 8.87 -34.03
C PRO A 401 -17.58 8.22 -34.09
N VAL A 402 -18.15 8.14 -35.29
CA VAL A 402 -19.48 7.55 -35.55
C VAL A 402 -19.59 6.12 -34.99
N ASP A 403 -18.55 5.31 -35.15
CA ASP A 403 -18.50 3.93 -34.64
C ASP A 403 -18.64 3.86 -33.10
N HIS A 404 -18.00 4.79 -32.39
CA HIS A 404 -18.09 4.83 -30.92
C HIS A 404 -19.50 5.23 -30.46
N VAL A 405 -20.10 6.21 -31.15
CA VAL A 405 -21.46 6.69 -30.86
C VAL A 405 -22.51 5.62 -31.18
N GLU A 406 -22.40 4.94 -32.33
CA GLU A 406 -23.30 3.84 -32.71
C GLU A 406 -23.23 2.71 -31.68
N LYS A 407 -22.02 2.29 -31.31
CA LYS A 407 -21.82 1.24 -30.30
C LYS A 407 -22.41 1.64 -28.94
N LYS A 408 -22.26 2.91 -28.53
CA LYS A 408 -22.83 3.38 -27.26
C LYS A 408 -24.37 3.46 -27.32
N LEU A 409 -24.93 3.97 -28.41
CA LEU A 409 -26.38 4.00 -28.61
C LEU A 409 -26.98 2.58 -28.61
N SER A 410 -26.31 1.61 -29.24
CA SER A 410 -26.79 0.22 -29.22
C SER A 410 -26.80 -0.38 -27.81
N GLN A 411 -25.77 -0.09 -27.00
CA GLN A 411 -25.76 -0.47 -25.58
C GLN A 411 -26.89 0.19 -24.80
N MET A 412 -27.16 1.49 -25.03
CA MET A 412 -28.24 2.20 -24.34
C MET A 412 -29.63 1.68 -24.69
N VAL A 413 -29.86 1.27 -25.94
CA VAL A 413 -31.10 0.62 -26.37
C VAL A 413 -31.25 -0.74 -25.69
N LEU A 414 -30.18 -1.54 -25.62
CA LEU A 414 -30.19 -2.85 -24.94
C LEU A 414 -30.42 -2.72 -23.42
N ASP A 415 -29.82 -1.71 -22.80
CA ASP A 415 -30.00 -1.36 -21.38
C ASP A 415 -31.40 -0.77 -21.08
N ARG A 416 -32.24 -0.58 -22.11
CA ARG A 416 -33.57 0.06 -22.03
C ARG A 416 -33.54 1.45 -21.40
N LYS A 417 -32.48 2.23 -21.66
CA LYS A 417 -32.37 3.62 -21.17
C LYS A 417 -33.28 4.58 -21.94
N PHE A 418 -33.54 4.29 -23.20
CA PHE A 418 -34.55 4.95 -24.02
C PHE A 418 -35.16 3.93 -25.00
N ALA A 419 -36.38 4.19 -25.46
CA ALA A 419 -37.06 3.35 -26.44
C ALA A 419 -36.66 3.78 -27.86
N GLY A 420 -35.85 2.98 -28.54
CA GLY A 420 -35.45 3.27 -29.92
C GLY A 420 -34.90 2.07 -30.66
N ILE A 421 -34.77 2.20 -31.97
CA ILE A 421 -34.15 1.23 -32.86
C ILE A 421 -33.09 1.92 -33.74
N LEU A 422 -31.97 1.24 -33.94
CA LEU A 422 -30.90 1.68 -34.83
C LEU A 422 -31.11 1.05 -36.21
N ASP A 423 -31.26 1.89 -37.23
CA ASP A 423 -31.25 1.47 -38.63
C ASP A 423 -29.83 1.64 -39.19
N GLN A 424 -29.09 0.53 -39.25
CA GLN A 424 -27.72 0.50 -39.77
C GLN A 424 -27.65 0.72 -41.29
N GLY A 425 -28.72 0.46 -42.04
CA GLY A 425 -28.74 0.66 -43.48
C GLY A 425 -28.84 2.13 -43.87
N ALA A 426 -29.68 2.88 -43.13
CA ALA A 426 -29.86 4.32 -43.32
C ALA A 426 -29.01 5.19 -42.37
N GLY A 427 -28.23 4.59 -41.46
CA GLY A 427 -27.44 5.31 -40.46
C GLY A 427 -28.27 6.21 -39.54
N SER A 428 -29.51 5.81 -39.24
CA SER A 428 -30.49 6.63 -38.51
C SER A 428 -30.91 5.96 -37.19
N LEU A 429 -31.03 6.75 -36.13
CA LEU A 429 -31.69 6.36 -34.89
C LEU A 429 -33.17 6.78 -34.96
N ILE A 430 -34.07 5.82 -34.73
CA ILE A 430 -35.51 6.06 -34.62
C ILE A 430 -35.88 5.92 -33.14
N ILE A 431 -36.46 6.97 -32.58
CA ILE A 431 -36.91 7.01 -31.19
C ILE A 431 -38.41 6.82 -31.18
N PHE A 432 -38.88 5.91 -30.33
CA PHE A 432 -40.30 5.70 -30.11
C PHE A 432 -40.72 6.45 -28.86
N ASP A 433 -41.92 7.03 -28.89
CA ASP A 433 -42.58 7.43 -27.65
C ASP A 433 -42.79 6.20 -26.78
N ASP A 434 -42.61 6.35 -25.47
CA ASP A 434 -42.88 5.26 -24.53
C ASP A 434 -44.30 4.73 -24.78
N PRO A 435 -44.46 3.44 -25.12
CA PRO A 435 -45.77 2.89 -25.38
C PRO A 435 -46.57 3.00 -24.09
N LYS A 436 -47.61 3.85 -24.09
CA LYS A 436 -48.57 3.92 -22.99
C LYS A 436 -49.10 2.51 -22.77
N ALA A 437 -48.69 1.88 -21.68
CA ALA A 437 -49.21 0.57 -21.32
C ALA A 437 -50.70 0.72 -21.04
N ASP A 438 -51.54 0.17 -21.92
CA ASP A 438 -52.99 0.17 -21.69
C ASP A 438 -53.26 -0.54 -20.36
N SER A 439 -53.97 0.15 -19.45
CA SER A 439 -54.30 -0.36 -18.11
C SER A 439 -55.12 -1.67 -18.14
N ILE A 440 -55.67 -2.00 -19.31
CA ILE A 440 -56.44 -3.21 -19.58
C ILE A 440 -55.56 -4.46 -19.48
N PHE A 441 -54.31 -4.43 -19.95
CA PHE A 441 -53.43 -5.60 -19.94
C PHE A 441 -53.08 -6.10 -18.53
N PRO A 442 -52.62 -5.26 -17.58
CA PRO A 442 -52.37 -5.72 -16.20
C PRO A 442 -53.66 -6.15 -15.49
N ALA A 443 -54.79 -5.46 -15.72
CA ALA A 443 -56.08 -5.86 -15.16
C ALA A 443 -56.56 -7.22 -15.71
N THR A 444 -56.31 -7.50 -16.99
CA THR A 444 -56.62 -8.80 -17.61
C THR A 444 -55.71 -9.90 -17.05
N LEU A 445 -54.43 -9.62 -16.83
CA LEU A 445 -53.51 -10.58 -16.21
C LEU A 445 -53.91 -10.89 -14.75
N GLU A 446 -54.33 -9.88 -14.00
CA GLU A 446 -54.81 -10.03 -12.63
C GLU A 446 -56.10 -10.87 -12.57
N THR A 447 -57.05 -10.59 -13.47
CA THR A 447 -58.29 -11.38 -13.57
C THR A 447 -58.01 -12.84 -13.95
N VAL A 448 -57.12 -13.11 -14.91
CA VAL A 448 -56.69 -14.48 -15.24
C VAL A 448 -56.05 -15.18 -14.04
N THR A 449 -55.20 -14.46 -13.29
CA THR A 449 -54.57 -14.98 -12.07
C THR A 449 -55.61 -15.31 -10.99
N ASN A 450 -56.63 -14.45 -10.83
CA ASN A 450 -57.71 -14.66 -9.87
C ASN A 450 -58.61 -15.83 -10.27
N VAL A 451 -58.89 -16.02 -11.57
CA VAL A 451 -59.60 -17.20 -12.07
C VAL A 451 -58.81 -18.48 -11.76
N GLY A 452 -57.49 -18.48 -11.97
CA GLY A 452 -56.62 -19.60 -11.60
C GLY A 452 -56.74 -19.99 -10.12
N LYS A 453 -56.66 -19.00 -9.21
CA LYS A 453 -56.84 -19.22 -7.76
C LYS A 453 -58.21 -19.81 -7.41
N VAL A 454 -59.27 -19.39 -8.12
CA VAL A 454 -60.63 -19.92 -7.91
C VAL A 454 -60.72 -21.37 -8.36
N VAL A 455 -60.13 -21.72 -9.51
CA VAL A 455 -60.10 -23.11 -10.01
C VAL A 455 -59.34 -24.02 -9.04
N ASP A 456 -58.18 -23.59 -8.54
CA ASP A 456 -57.41 -24.36 -7.56
C ASP A 456 -58.20 -24.58 -6.25
N SER A 457 -58.87 -23.54 -5.76
CA SER A 457 -59.73 -23.60 -4.57
C SER A 457 -60.90 -24.57 -4.76
N LEU A 458 -61.51 -24.57 -5.94
CA LEU A 458 -62.59 -25.50 -6.28
C LEU A 458 -62.09 -26.94 -6.34
N TYR A 459 -60.91 -27.19 -6.91
CA TYR A 459 -60.31 -28.53 -6.97
C TYR A 459 -59.98 -29.08 -5.57
N VAL A 460 -59.44 -28.24 -4.69
CA VAL A 460 -59.20 -28.61 -3.28
C VAL A 460 -60.51 -28.91 -2.56
N ARG A 461 -61.56 -28.10 -2.77
CA ARG A 461 -62.88 -28.36 -2.18
C ARG A 461 -63.52 -29.64 -2.70
N SER A 462 -63.45 -29.94 -4.00
CA SER A 462 -64.01 -31.17 -4.55
C SER A 462 -63.27 -32.40 -4.03
N SER A 463 -61.94 -32.35 -3.91
CA SER A 463 -61.16 -33.45 -3.34
C SER A 463 -61.52 -33.76 -1.89
N ARG A 464 -61.88 -32.74 -1.09
CA ARG A 464 -62.37 -32.92 0.30
C ARG A 464 -63.79 -33.46 0.40
N ILE A 465 -64.58 -33.38 -0.67
CA ILE A 465 -65.96 -33.92 -0.70
C ILE A 465 -65.96 -35.37 -1.21
N MET A 466 -64.95 -35.77 -1.99
CA MET A 466 -64.78 -37.15 -2.48
C MET A 466 -64.05 -38.10 -1.51
N ALA A 467 -63.44 -37.56 -0.44
CA ALA A 467 -62.88 -38.31 0.68
C ALA A 467 -63.85 -38.31 1.85
#